data_AF-A0A2E9IL29-F1
#
_entry.id   AF-A0A2E9IL29-F1
#
_cell.length_a   1.000
_cell.length_b   1.000
_cell.length_c   1.000
_cell.angle_alpha   90.00
_cell.angle_beta   90.00
_cell.angle_gamma   90.00
#
_symmetry.space_group_name_H-M   'P 1'
#
loop_
_entity.id
_entity.type
_entity.pdbx_description
1 polymer ?
#
loop_
_entity_poly.entity_id
_entity_poly.type
_entity_poly.pdbx_seq_one_letter_code
_entity_poly.pdbx_strand_id
1 'polypeptide(L)' 'MSGVRKPKDEEERALARIAIQEGKGFAMEEFIEHVLGYRAERQFVNAVVNRLELSIEDEDELDLVELINVMKAFEESSV' A
#
# COMPACT_ATOMS: atom_id res chain seq x y z
N MET A 1 12.91 -1.42 3.86
CA MET A 1 12.90 -1.74 2.42
C MET A 1 11.65 -2.57 2.13
N SER A 2 10.47 -1.94 2.14
CA SER A 2 9.25 -2.55 1.60
C SER A 2 8.74 -1.67 0.46
N GLY A 3 9.48 -1.71 -0.66
CA GLY A 3 9.04 -1.09 -1.90
C GLY A 3 7.91 -1.92 -2.51
N VAL A 4 6.84 -1.27 -2.94
CA VAL A 4 5.78 -1.92 -3.73
C VAL A 4 6.20 -1.86 -5.19
N ARG A 5 6.43 -3.03 -5.79
CA ARG A 5 6.76 -3.16 -7.21
C ARG A 5 5.78 -4.08 -7.91
N LYS A 6 5.64 -3.89 -9.22
CA LYS A 6 4.92 -4.85 -10.07
C LYS A 6 5.66 -6.21 -10.05
N PRO A 7 4.92 -7.33 -10.15
CA PRO A 7 5.51 -8.63 -10.44
C PRO A 7 6.34 -8.53 -11.73
N LYS A 8 7.56 -9.03 -11.70
CA LYS A 8 8.52 -8.98 -12.80
C LYS A 8 8.14 -9.92 -13.95
N ASP A 9 7.43 -10.99 -13.63
CA ASP A 9 7.01 -12.03 -14.57
C ASP A 9 5.68 -12.68 -14.13
N GLU A 10 5.18 -13.57 -15.00
CA GLU A 10 3.91 -14.27 -14.79
C GLU A 10 3.99 -15.27 -13.63
N GLU A 11 5.17 -15.84 -13.36
CA GLU A 11 5.43 -16.75 -12.25
C GLU A 11 5.29 -16.02 -10.91
N GLU A 12 5.91 -14.86 -10.76
CA GLU A 12 5.79 -14.00 -9.58
C GLU A 12 4.34 -13.52 -9.39
N ARG A 13 3.63 -13.23 -10.49
CA ARG A 13 2.20 -12.88 -10.43
C ARG A 13 1.33 -14.05 -9.97
N ALA A 14 1.68 -15.28 -10.33
CA ALA A 14 0.98 -16.48 -9.86
C ALA A 14 1.26 -16.75 -8.38
N LEU A 15 2.52 -16.62 -7.95
CA LEU A 15 2.92 -16.77 -6.55
C LEU A 15 2.25 -15.73 -5.64
N ALA A 16 2.19 -14.47 -6.08
CA ALA A 16 1.48 -13.41 -5.36
C ALA A 16 -0.01 -13.73 -5.20
N ARG A 17 -0.67 -14.27 -6.25
CA ARG A 17 -2.08 -14.68 -6.18
C ARG A 17 -2.30 -15.86 -5.24
N ILE A 18 -1.42 -16.86 -5.25
CA ILE A 18 -1.48 -17.99 -4.31
C ILE A 18 -1.33 -17.49 -2.88
N ALA A 19 -0.36 -16.60 -2.60
CA ALA A 19 -0.18 -16.03 -1.27
C ALA A 19 -1.43 -15.29 -0.77
N ILE A 20 -2.10 -14.53 -1.65
CA ILE A 20 -3.37 -13.87 -1.32
C ILE A 20 -4.47 -14.91 -1.02
N GLN A 21 -4.61 -15.94 -1.86
CA GLN A 21 -5.61 -17.00 -1.67
C GLN A 21 -5.39 -17.82 -0.40
N GLU A 22 -4.13 -18.02 -0.01
CA GLU A 22 -3.74 -18.71 1.22
C GLU A 22 -3.86 -17.82 2.47
N GLY A 23 -4.33 -16.58 2.34
CA GLY A 23 -4.45 -15.62 3.45
C GLY A 23 -3.09 -15.16 3.99
N LYS A 24 -2.02 -15.31 3.20
CA LYS A 24 -0.66 -14.86 3.53
C LYS A 24 -0.42 -13.40 3.12
N GLY A 25 -1.39 -12.75 2.50
CA GLY A 25 -1.38 -11.32 2.22
C GLY A 25 -2.05 -10.51 3.33
N PHE A 26 -1.64 -9.27 3.53
CA PHE A 26 -2.38 -8.30 4.33
C PHE A 26 -3.38 -7.58 3.43
N ALA A 27 -4.61 -7.38 3.91
CA ALA A 27 -5.48 -6.39 3.28
C ALA A 27 -4.85 -4.99 3.44
N MET A 28 -5.08 -4.09 2.48
CA MET A 28 -4.51 -2.74 2.53
C MET A 28 -4.87 -2.02 3.83
N GLU A 29 -6.10 -2.21 4.32
CA GLU A 29 -6.59 -1.63 5.57
C GLU A 29 -5.80 -2.16 6.78
N GLU A 30 -5.53 -3.47 6.82
CA GLU A 30 -4.76 -4.12 7.89
C GLU A 30 -3.28 -3.70 7.84
N PHE A 31 -2.73 -3.54 6.65
CA PHE A 31 -1.37 -3.07 6.47
C PHE A 31 -1.22 -1.61 6.92
N ILE A 32 -2.15 -0.73 6.55
CA ILE A 32 -2.15 0.67 6.99
C ILE A 32 -2.32 0.73 8.52
N GLU A 33 -3.20 -0.08 9.10
CA GLU A 33 -3.35 -0.16 10.56
C GLU A 33 -2.05 -0.64 11.24
N HIS A 34 -1.36 -1.61 10.65
CA HIS A 34 -0.06 -2.07 11.14
C HIS A 34 0.99 -0.96 11.11
N VAL A 35 1.01 -0.14 10.06
CA VAL A 35 1.95 0.99 9.91
C VAL A 35 1.63 2.12 10.90
N LEU A 36 0.36 2.49 11.04
CA LEU A 36 -0.06 3.63 11.87
C LEU A 36 -0.20 3.27 13.35
N GLY A 37 -0.37 1.98 13.68
CA GLY A 37 -0.66 1.50 15.03
C GLY A 37 -2.11 1.70 15.48
N TYR A 38 -2.99 2.16 14.59
CA TYR A 38 -4.42 2.33 14.82
C TYR A 38 -5.21 2.20 13.52
N ARG A 39 -6.50 1.89 13.65
CA ARG A 39 -7.40 1.74 12.50
C ARG A 39 -7.60 3.06 11.77
N ALA A 40 -7.16 3.12 10.51
CA ALA A 40 -7.38 4.27 9.63
C ALA A 40 -8.84 4.38 9.16
N GLU A 41 -9.26 5.59 8.85
CA GLU A 41 -10.57 5.83 8.23
C GLU A 41 -10.58 5.33 6.79
N ARG A 42 -11.76 4.87 6.33
CA ARG A 42 -11.93 4.35 4.96
C ARG A 42 -11.54 5.38 3.89
N GLN A 43 -11.76 6.67 4.14
CA GLN A 43 -11.37 7.73 3.21
C GLN A 43 -9.85 7.82 3.03
N PHE A 44 -9.09 7.72 4.12
CA PHE A 44 -7.63 7.69 4.09
C PHE A 44 -7.12 6.45 3.35
N VAL A 45 -7.67 5.27 3.64
CA VAL A 45 -7.32 4.03 2.94
C VAL A 45 -7.51 4.17 1.43
N ASN A 46 -8.66 4.69 1.00
CA ASN A 46 -8.93 4.93 -0.42
C ASN A 46 -7.96 5.95 -1.04
N ALA A 47 -7.58 6.99 -0.30
CA ALA A 47 -6.60 7.96 -0.77
C ALA A 47 -5.23 7.32 -1.00
N VAL A 48 -4.76 6.46 -0.07
CA VAL A 48 -3.50 5.71 -0.20
C VAL A 48 -3.56 4.78 -1.41
N VAL A 49 -4.66 4.04 -1.60
CA VAL A 49 -4.85 3.15 -2.77
C VAL A 49 -4.79 3.94 -4.08
N ASN A 50 -5.54 5.03 -4.19
CA ASN A 50 -5.54 5.86 -5.38
C ASN A 50 -4.14 6.41 -5.69
N ARG A 51 -3.40 6.82 -4.66
CA ARG A 51 -2.03 7.33 -4.85
C ARG A 51 -1.06 6.23 -5.28
N LEU A 52 -1.21 5.02 -4.75
CA LEU A 52 -0.45 3.86 -5.16
C LEU A 52 -0.72 3.52 -6.63
N GLU A 53 -1.98 3.50 -7.06
CA GLU A 53 -2.35 3.25 -8.46
C GLU A 53 -1.73 4.28 -9.41
N LEU A 54 -1.73 5.57 -9.05
CA LEU A 54 -1.08 6.63 -9.82
C LEU A 54 0.45 6.42 -9.91
N SER A 55 1.11 6.10 -8.80
CA SER A 55 2.58 5.89 -8.80
C SER A 55 3.03 4.68 -9.63
N ILE A 56 2.14 3.68 -9.77
CA ILE A 56 2.36 2.48 -10.55
C ILE A 56 2.35 2.78 -12.06
N GLU A 57 1.73 3.89 -12.49
CA GLU A 57 1.75 4.35 -13.90
C GLU A 57 3.09 4.99 -14.28
N ASP A 58 3.79 5.60 -13.32
CA ASP A 58 5.02 6.37 -13.53
C ASP A 58 6.31 5.52 -13.51
N GLU A 59 6.22 4.19 -13.34
CA GLU A 59 7.34 3.23 -13.20
C GLU A 59 8.31 3.48 -12.03
N ASP A 60 7.96 4.36 -11.09
CA ASP A 60 8.79 4.67 -9.93
C ASP A 60 8.70 3.59 -8.83
N GLU A 61 9.84 3.32 -8.20
CA GLU A 61 9.90 2.49 -6.99
C GLU A 61 9.31 3.27 -5.82
N LEU A 62 8.17 2.81 -5.30
CA LEU A 62 7.47 3.47 -4.20
C LEU A 62 7.66 2.73 -2.88
N ASP A 63 8.21 3.42 -1.88
CA ASP A 63 8.14 2.96 -0.48
C ASP A 63 6.74 3.26 0.09
N LEU A 64 5.95 2.20 0.27
CA LEU A 64 4.57 2.32 0.75
C LEU A 64 4.50 2.81 2.20
N VAL A 65 5.48 2.47 3.04
CA VAL A 65 5.50 2.92 4.45
C VAL A 65 5.78 4.42 4.50
N GLU A 66 6.73 4.90 3.70
CA GLU A 66 6.98 6.34 3.57
C GLU A 66 5.75 7.07 3.04
N LEU A 67 5.10 6.54 1.99
CA LEU A 67 3.88 7.12 1.44
C LEU A 67 2.78 7.29 2.50
N ILE A 68 2.48 6.22 3.25
CA ILE A 68 1.44 6.24 4.30
C ILE A 68 1.76 7.31 5.35
N ASN A 69 3.00 7.38 5.81
CA ASN A 69 3.41 8.35 6.83
C ASN A 69 3.35 9.80 6.31
N VAL A 70 3.80 10.05 5.08
CA VAL A 70 3.73 11.37 4.46
C VAL A 70 2.28 11.81 4.30
N MET A 71 1.42 10.94 3.77
CA MET A 71 -0.01 11.24 3.60
C MET A 71 -0.68 11.53 4.94
N LYS A 72 -0.33 10.78 5.99
CA LYS A 72 -0.86 11.01 7.35
C LYS A 72 -0.43 12.38 7.91
N ALA A 73 0.84 12.73 7.74
CA ALA A 73 1.35 14.04 8.15
C ALA A 73 0.65 15.20 7.42
N PHE A 74 0.32 15.04 6.14
CA PHE A 74 -0.45 16.03 5.38
C PHE A 74 -1.89 16.17 5.86
N GLU A 75 -2.55 15.06 6.17
CA GLU A 75 -3.91 15.06 6.72
C GLU A 75 -3.95 15.83 8.05
N GLU A 76 -3.00 15.57 8.96
CA GLU A 76 -2.90 16.23 10.27
C GLU A 76 -2.53 17.72 10.17
N SER A 77 -1.78 18.11 9.12
CA SER A 77 -1.40 19.51 8.89
C SER A 77 -2.48 20.35 8.21
N SER A 78 -3.53 19.70 7.67
CA SER A 78 -4.63 20.34 6.95
C SER A 78 -5.86 20.61 7.84
N VAL A 79 -5.73 20.36 9.14
CA VAL A 79 -6.73 20.57 10.21
C VAL A 79 -6.26 21.69 11.13
#